data_AF-L0K9M4-F1
#
_entry.id   AF-L0K9M4-F1
#
_cell.length_a   1.000
_cell.length_b   1.000
_cell.length_c   1.000
_cell.angle_alpha   90.00
_cell.angle_beta   90.00
_cell.angle_gamma   90.00
#
_symmetry.space_group_name_H-M   'P 1'
#
loop_
_entity.id
_entity.type
_entity.pdbx_description
1 polymer ?
#
loop_
_entity_poly.entity_id
_entity_poly.type
_entity_poly.pdbx_seq_one_letter_code
_entity_poly.pdbx_strand_id
1 'polypeptide(L)'
;MNLNINLRDKLLILGGSLLVTIISGSLIFFILDRSAKQNLTKFKRRISEIANKHQEYQYQELNQQEERQTPVQPNKIRLDNNLEGYSNPFKSILKAQKEKVTPKEIKDNKPIIKVLGIIKDAINKKVIIKFNSGKSYILQPGDKVNDLEICNIMDNRITVKRGKQYFFYQFGGANN
;
A
#
# COMPACT_ATOMS: atom_id res chain seq x y z
N MET A 1 -17.11 43.86 51.64
CA MET A 1 -15.74 44.12 52.12
C MET A 1 -14.94 44.72 50.97
N ASN A 2 -14.63 46.02 51.04
CA ASN A 2 -13.76 46.67 50.05
C ASN A 2 -12.31 46.35 50.39
N LEU A 3 -11.66 45.48 49.63
CA LEU A 3 -10.20 45.33 49.71
C LEU A 3 -9.57 46.62 49.18
N ASN A 4 -9.06 47.44 50.08
CA ASN A 4 -8.27 48.61 49.74
C ASN A 4 -6.85 48.13 49.38
N ILE A 5 -6.72 47.61 48.15
CA ILE A 5 -5.44 47.10 47.64
C ILE A 5 -4.53 48.31 47.40
N ASN A 6 -3.41 48.35 48.12
CA ASN A 6 -2.44 49.42 48.02
C ASN A 6 -1.92 49.56 46.58
N LEU A 7 -1.63 50.78 46.15
CA LEU A 7 -1.19 51.06 44.78
C LEU A 7 0.06 50.25 44.39
N ARG A 8 0.94 49.98 45.37
CA ARG A 8 2.13 49.13 45.24
C ARG A 8 1.79 47.68 44.90
N ASP A 9 0.76 47.12 45.52
CA ASP A 9 0.32 45.73 45.30
C ASP A 9 -0.34 45.60 43.94
N LYS A 10 -1.08 46.62 43.49
CA LYS A 10 -1.62 46.68 42.12
C LYS A 10 -0.51 46.72 41.08
N LEU A 11 0.56 47.49 41.31
CA LEU A 11 1.72 47.54 40.41
C LEU A 11 2.47 46.20 40.36
N LEU A 12 2.61 45.53 41.51
CA LEU A 12 3.23 44.20 41.59
C LEU A 12 2.41 43.14 40.85
N ILE A 13 1.08 43.16 41.01
CA ILE A 13 0.18 42.24 40.29
C ILE A 13 0.23 42.52 38.79
N LEU A 14 0.18 43.78 38.38
CA LEU A 14 0.23 44.17 36.97
C LEU A 14 1.58 43.78 36.34
N GLY A 15 2.69 44.10 37.00
CA GLY A 15 4.04 43.73 36.55
C GLY A 15 4.27 42.23 36.51
N GLY A 16 3.80 41.49 37.52
CA GLY A 16 3.84 40.04 37.57
C GLY A 16 3.04 39.40 36.42
N SER A 17 1.84 39.91 36.13
CA SER A 17 1.02 39.43 35.02
C SER A 17 1.67 39.67 33.66
N LEU A 18 2.36 40.81 33.50
CA LEU A 18 3.09 41.14 32.27
C LEU A 18 4.28 40.19 32.06
N LEU A 19 5.04 39.91 33.13
CA LEU A 19 6.18 38.99 33.08
C LEU A 19 5.75 37.56 32.74
N VAL A 20 4.66 37.06 33.34
CA VAL A 20 4.13 35.72 33.03
C VAL A 20 3.70 35.61 31.56
N THR A 21 3.14 36.68 31.00
CA THR A 21 2.71 36.73 29.59
C THR A 21 3.91 36.71 28.64
N ILE A 22 4.99 37.43 28.96
CA ILE A 22 6.22 37.45 28.15
C ILE A 22 6.93 36.09 28.18
N ILE A 23 7.01 35.46 29.37
CA ILE A 23 7.66 34.16 29.53
C ILE A 23 6.87 33.06 28.82
N SER A 24 5.53 33.07 28.91
CA SER A 24 4.69 32.07 28.25
C SER A 24 4.77 32.16 26.72
N GLY A 25 4.73 33.38 26.16
CA GLY A 25 4.92 33.60 24.73
C GLY A 25 6.29 33.14 24.24
N SER A 26 7.35 33.40 25.01
CA SER A 26 8.71 32.96 24.70
C SER A 26 8.83 31.42 24.73
N LEU A 27 8.24 30.76 25.73
CA LEU A 27 8.27 29.30 25.84
C LEU A 27 7.57 28.63 24.64
N ILE A 28 6.42 29.16 24.22
CA ILE A 28 5.68 28.68 23.04
C ILE A 28 6.53 28.87 21.78
N PHE A 29 7.19 30.03 21.62
CA PHE A 29 8.09 30.28 20.50
C PHE A 29 9.26 29.27 20.46
N PHE A 30 9.91 29.00 21.60
CA PHE A 30 10.98 28.00 21.71
C PHE A 30 10.50 26.57 21.39
N ILE A 31 9.29 26.19 21.83
CA ILE A 31 8.70 24.88 21.52
C ILE A 31 8.44 24.75 20.02
N LEU A 32 7.89 25.79 19.38
CA LEU A 32 7.61 25.81 17.95
C LEU A 32 8.90 25.78 17.12
N ASP A 33 9.92 26.58 17.47
CA ASP A 33 11.23 26.60 16.79
C ASP A 33 11.96 25.25 16.94
N ARG A 34 11.93 24.66 18.15
CA ARG A 34 12.51 23.33 18.39
C ARG A 34 11.78 22.23 17.60
N SER A 35 10.46 22.28 17.55
CA SER A 35 9.65 21.36 16.75
C SER A 35 9.96 21.52 15.25
N ALA A 36 10.04 22.75 14.75
CA ALA A 36 10.39 23.03 13.36
C ALA A 36 11.79 22.49 12.99
N LYS A 37 12.79 22.68 13.86
CA LYS A 37 14.15 22.14 13.67
C LYS A 37 14.20 20.61 13.70
N GLN A 38 13.44 19.98 14.60
CA GLN A 38 13.34 18.52 14.68
C GLN A 38 12.63 17.94 13.44
N ASN A 39 11.56 18.58 12.97
CA ASN A 39 10.84 18.18 11.77
C ASN A 39 11.71 18.32 10.52
N LEU A 40 12.48 19.40 10.40
CA LEU A 40 13.42 19.61 9.30
C LEU A 40 14.54 18.56 9.30
N THR A 41 15.09 18.24 10.47
CA THR A 41 16.13 17.22 10.61
C THR A 41 15.59 15.83 10.26
N LYS A 42 14.38 15.50 10.71
CA LYS A 42 13.70 14.24 10.38
C LYS A 42 13.36 14.15 8.89
N PHE A 43 12.96 15.26 8.27
CA PHE A 43 12.71 15.34 6.83
C PHE A 43 14.01 15.14 6.04
N LYS A 44 15.09 15.86 6.36
CA LYS A 44 16.40 15.69 5.72
C LYS A 44 16.92 14.25 5.84
N ARG A 45 16.76 13.62 7.01
CA ARG A 45 17.12 12.22 7.21
C ARG A 45 16.32 11.27 6.30
N ARG A 46 15.00 11.45 6.19
CA ARG A 46 14.16 10.65 5.28
C ARG A 46 14.53 10.85 3.82
N ILE A 47 14.81 12.07 3.39
CA ILE A 47 15.25 12.35 2.02
C ILE A 47 16.61 11.69 1.75
N SER A 48 17.56 11.76 2.69
CA SER A 48 18.85 11.08 2.58
C SER A 48 18.71 9.55 2.51
N GLU A 49 17.82 8.96 3.31
CA GLU A 49 17.51 7.53 3.26
C GLU A 49 16.91 7.13 1.90
N ILE A 50 16.00 7.94 1.34
CA ILE A 50 15.43 7.68 0.01
C ILE A 50 16.51 7.80 -1.08
N ALA A 51 17.33 8.86 -1.05
CA ALA A 51 18.38 9.08 -2.05
C ALA A 51 19.43 7.95 -2.03
N ASN A 52 19.86 7.51 -0.84
CA ASN A 52 20.81 6.41 -0.70
C ASN A 52 20.21 5.06 -1.12
N LYS A 53 18.92 4.83 -0.82
CA LYS A 53 18.23 3.61 -1.26
C LYS A 53 18.08 3.55 -2.78
N HIS A 54 17.95 4.69 -3.45
CA HIS A 54 17.87 4.76 -4.91
C HIS A 54 19.20 4.35 -5.59
N GLN A 55 20.34 4.62 -4.95
CA GLN A 55 21.64 4.15 -5.43
C GLN A 55 21.75 2.62 -5.33
N GLU A 56 21.25 2.01 -4.26
CA GLU A 56 21.29 0.55 -4.06
C GLU A 56 20.50 -0.23 -5.13
N TYR A 57 19.40 0.33 -5.66
CA TYR A 57 18.66 -0.26 -6.78
C TYR A 57 19.41 -0.22 -8.12
N GLN A 58 20.19 0.84 -8.38
CA GLN A 58 20.98 0.94 -9.61
C GLN A 58 22.13 -0.08 -9.66
N TYR A 59 22.77 -0.39 -8.52
CA TYR A 59 23.81 -1.41 -8.47
C TYR A 59 23.26 -2.84 -8.61
N GLN A 60 22.03 -3.11 -8.17
CA GLN A 60 21.41 -4.44 -8.35
C GLN A 60 20.97 -4.72 -9.79
N GLU A 61 20.53 -3.71 -10.54
CA GLU A 61 20.20 -3.88 -11.95
C GLU A 61 21.44 -4.07 -12.84
N LEU A 62 22.55 -3.40 -12.52
CA LEU A 62 23.81 -3.56 -13.27
C LEU A 62 24.41 -4.97 -13.09
N ASN A 63 24.39 -5.51 -11.86
CA ASN A 63 24.94 -6.84 -11.59
C ASN A 63 24.06 -8.00 -12.12
N GLN A 64 22.76 -7.76 -12.37
CA GLN A 64 21.89 -8.76 -13.02
C GLN A 64 22.02 -8.77 -14.56
N GLN A 65 22.62 -7.75 -15.15
CA GLN A 65 22.85 -7.68 -16.61
C GLN A 65 24.16 -8.35 -17.03
N GLU A 66 25.17 -8.44 -16.15
CA GLU A 66 26.44 -9.12 -16.47
C GLU A 66 26.36 -10.66 -16.41
N GLU A 67 25.46 -11.26 -15.62
CA GLU A 67 25.31 -12.73 -15.58
C GLU A 67 24.48 -13.33 -16.73
N ARG A 68 23.88 -12.52 -17.61
CA ARG A 68 23.04 -13.00 -18.73
C ARG A 68 23.72 -13.02 -20.10
N GLN A 69 25.05 -13.11 -20.14
CA GLN A 69 25.78 -13.31 -21.40
C GLN A 69 26.45 -14.68 -21.44
N THR A 70 25.63 -15.73 -21.65
CA THR A 70 26.11 -16.96 -22.30
C THR A 70 25.09 -17.35 -23.38
N PRO A 71 25.49 -17.46 -24.66
CA PRO A 71 24.55 -17.69 -25.74
C PRO A 71 24.19 -19.18 -25.80
N VAL A 72 23.03 -19.56 -25.25
CA VAL A 72 22.44 -20.87 -25.53
C VAL A 72 21.56 -20.74 -26.77
N GLN A 73 21.99 -21.40 -27.84
CA GLN A 73 21.34 -21.43 -29.14
C GLN A 73 19.86 -21.87 -29.05
N PRO A 74 18.98 -21.35 -29.91
CA PRO A 74 17.60 -21.81 -29.98
C PRO A 74 17.54 -23.18 -30.69
N ASN A 75 17.45 -24.26 -29.91
CA ASN A 75 17.18 -25.57 -30.46
C ASN A 75 15.70 -25.62 -30.90
N LYS A 76 15.45 -25.36 -32.19
CA LYS A 76 14.19 -25.67 -32.87
C LYS A 76 13.93 -27.16 -32.74
N ILE A 77 13.03 -27.56 -31.85
CA ILE A 77 12.47 -28.91 -31.87
C ILE A 77 11.55 -28.98 -33.10
N ARG A 78 12.07 -29.50 -34.21
CA ARG A 78 11.27 -30.02 -35.32
C ARG A 78 10.47 -31.20 -34.77
N LEU A 79 9.13 -31.11 -34.80
CA LEU A 79 8.29 -32.30 -34.76
C LEU A 79 8.28 -32.90 -36.16
N ASP A 80 9.25 -33.78 -36.42
CA ASP A 80 9.13 -34.72 -37.54
C ASP A 80 8.16 -35.83 -37.10
N ASN A 81 6.93 -35.74 -37.59
CA ASN A 81 5.95 -36.81 -37.51
C ASN A 81 6.42 -37.96 -38.39
N ASN A 82 7.20 -38.90 -37.86
CA ASN A 82 7.32 -40.25 -38.39
C ASN A 82 8.08 -41.14 -37.41
N LEU A 83 7.32 -41.94 -36.66
CA LEU A 83 7.76 -43.25 -36.14
C LEU A 83 6.50 -43.97 -35.66
N GLU A 84 5.96 -44.75 -36.60
CA GLU A 84 5.05 -45.85 -36.33
C GLU A 84 5.68 -46.79 -35.28
N GLY A 85 4.90 -47.23 -34.30
CA GLY A 85 5.25 -48.45 -33.54
C GLY A 85 5.45 -48.38 -32.03
N TYR A 86 5.09 -47.30 -31.32
CA TYR A 86 5.04 -47.33 -29.84
C TYR A 86 3.71 -46.83 -29.28
N SER A 87 2.82 -47.78 -28.95
CA SER A 87 1.61 -47.51 -28.17
C SER A 87 1.99 -47.14 -26.75
N ASN A 88 2.02 -45.85 -26.44
CA ASN A 88 2.25 -45.35 -25.09
C ASN A 88 1.07 -45.75 -24.17
N PRO A 89 1.28 -46.61 -23.14
CA PRO A 89 0.20 -47.14 -22.30
C PRO A 89 -0.39 -46.09 -21.35
N PHE A 90 0.23 -44.92 -21.23
CA PHE A 90 -0.24 -43.83 -20.36
C PHE A 90 -1.21 -42.85 -21.04
N LYS A 91 -1.52 -43.05 -22.33
CA LYS A 91 -2.43 -42.16 -23.09
C LYS A 91 -3.90 -42.27 -22.65
N SER A 92 -4.27 -43.34 -21.94
CA SER A 92 -5.63 -43.58 -21.43
C SER A 92 -5.91 -42.84 -20.11
N ILE A 93 -4.90 -42.68 -19.25
CA ILE A 93 -5.07 -42.06 -17.92
C ILE A 93 -5.32 -40.55 -18.04
N LEU A 94 -4.67 -39.88 -19.00
CA LEU A 94 -4.87 -38.44 -19.27
C LEU A 94 -6.19 -38.12 -19.98
N LYS A 95 -6.88 -39.10 -20.56
CA LYS A 95 -8.18 -38.90 -21.22
C LYS A 95 -9.39 -39.08 -20.30
N ALA A 96 -9.24 -39.80 -19.19
CA ALA A 96 -10.34 -40.05 -18.25
C ALA A 96 -10.69 -38.85 -17.34
N GLN A 97 -9.85 -37.81 -17.30
CA GLN A 97 -10.11 -36.59 -16.51
C GLN A 97 -10.49 -35.37 -17.34
N LYS A 98 -10.97 -35.56 -18.58
CA LYS A 98 -11.77 -34.54 -19.26
C LYS A 98 -13.25 -34.74 -18.96
N GLU A 99 -13.59 -34.85 -17.68
CA GLU A 99 -14.93 -34.41 -17.27
C GLU A 99 -14.97 -32.91 -17.60
N LYS A 100 -15.74 -32.58 -18.64
CA LYS A 100 -16.20 -31.22 -18.87
C LYS A 100 -17.00 -30.82 -17.64
N VAL A 101 -16.33 -30.27 -16.63
CA VAL A 101 -16.96 -29.40 -15.66
C VAL A 101 -17.39 -28.18 -16.47
N THR A 102 -18.58 -28.25 -17.05
CA THR A 102 -19.31 -27.06 -17.45
C THR A 102 -19.25 -26.11 -16.25
N PRO A 103 -18.64 -24.92 -16.37
CA PRO A 103 -18.68 -23.96 -15.28
C PRO A 103 -20.17 -23.70 -15.05
N LYS A 104 -20.70 -24.20 -13.93
CA LYS A 104 -21.96 -23.68 -13.41
C LYS A 104 -21.71 -22.18 -13.29
N GLU A 105 -22.36 -21.38 -14.12
CA GLU A 105 -22.49 -19.95 -13.90
C GLU A 105 -23.13 -19.78 -12.53
N ILE A 106 -22.29 -19.71 -11.50
CA ILE A 106 -22.65 -19.18 -10.21
C ILE A 106 -22.94 -17.73 -10.53
N LYS A 107 -24.23 -17.39 -10.64
CA LYS A 107 -24.71 -16.00 -10.78
C LYS A 107 -23.90 -15.14 -9.82
N ASP A 108 -23.02 -14.35 -10.42
CA ASP A 108 -21.99 -13.58 -9.73
C ASP A 108 -22.67 -12.53 -8.85
N ASN A 109 -22.86 -12.86 -7.56
CA ASN A 109 -23.08 -11.87 -6.51
C ASN A 109 -21.78 -11.12 -6.17
N LYS A 110 -20.85 -11.02 -7.14
CA LYS A 110 -19.59 -10.32 -6.98
C LYS A 110 -19.89 -8.83 -6.80
N PRO A 111 -19.46 -8.21 -5.70
CA PRO A 111 -19.67 -6.80 -5.47
C PRO A 111 -19.11 -5.95 -6.64
N ILE A 112 -19.93 -5.05 -7.19
CA ILE A 112 -19.47 -4.15 -8.25
C ILE A 112 -18.65 -3.03 -7.59
N ILE A 113 -17.34 -3.25 -7.50
CA ILE A 113 -16.38 -2.27 -7.02
C ILE A 113 -15.28 -2.07 -8.07
N LYS A 114 -14.79 -0.84 -8.18
CA LYS A 114 -13.63 -0.48 -9.00
C LYS A 114 -12.47 -0.11 -8.08
N VAL A 115 -11.34 -0.78 -8.21
CA VAL A 115 -10.12 -0.40 -7.51
C VAL A 115 -9.45 0.72 -8.30
N LEU A 116 -9.23 1.87 -7.64
CA LEU A 116 -8.63 3.05 -8.26
C LEU A 116 -7.11 3.10 -8.09
N GLY A 117 -6.60 2.55 -6.98
CA GLY A 117 -5.16 2.49 -6.73
C GLY A 117 -4.83 1.99 -5.32
N ILE A 118 -3.54 1.75 -5.07
CA ILE A 118 -2.99 1.47 -3.74
C ILE A 118 -2.14 2.66 -3.31
N ILE A 119 -2.26 3.04 -2.05
CA ILE A 119 -1.30 3.88 -1.34
C ILE A 119 -0.41 2.95 -0.52
N LYS A 120 0.86 2.84 -0.91
CA LYS A 120 1.86 1.99 -0.25
C LYS A 120 2.80 2.87 0.57
N ASP A 121 2.73 2.74 1.89
CA ASP A 121 3.77 3.21 2.81
C ASP A 121 4.64 2.00 3.23
N ALA A 122 5.81 2.25 3.82
CA ALA A 122 6.76 1.20 4.22
C ALA A 122 6.15 0.13 5.15
N ILE A 123 5.11 0.50 5.91
CA ILE A 123 4.49 -0.33 6.94
C ILE A 123 3.02 -0.63 6.62
N ASN A 124 2.32 0.30 5.94
CA ASN A 124 0.88 0.23 5.75
C ASN A 124 0.51 0.28 4.27
N LYS A 125 -0.35 -0.63 3.82
CA LYS A 125 -0.98 -0.58 2.50
C LYS A 125 -2.43 -0.17 2.66
N LYS A 126 -2.86 0.81 1.86
CA LYS A 126 -4.26 1.24 1.77
C LYS A 126 -4.72 1.14 0.33
N VAL A 127 -5.98 0.81 0.11
CA VAL A 127 -6.58 0.74 -1.22
C VAL A 127 -7.65 1.80 -1.35
N ILE A 128 -7.71 2.43 -2.52
CA ILE A 128 -8.77 3.34 -2.89
C ILE A 128 -9.78 2.55 -3.73
N ILE A 129 -11.00 2.38 -3.22
CA ILE A 129 -12.08 1.69 -3.94
C ILE A 129 -13.24 2.65 -4.22
N LYS A 130 -13.86 2.51 -5.39
CA LYS A 130 -15.07 3.21 -5.78
C LYS A 130 -16.21 2.21 -5.92
N PHE A 131 -17.30 2.47 -5.23
CA PHE A 131 -18.53 1.69 -5.34
C PHE A 131 -19.39 2.20 -6.50
N ASN A 132 -20.35 1.38 -6.95
CA ASN A 132 -21.32 1.78 -7.97
C ASN A 132 -22.16 3.02 -7.55
N SER A 133 -22.27 3.29 -6.25
CA SER A 133 -22.90 4.53 -5.72
C SER A 133 -22.11 5.81 -6.03
N GLY A 134 -20.94 5.71 -6.66
CA GLY A 134 -20.08 6.84 -7.00
C GLY A 134 -19.14 7.28 -5.87
N LYS A 135 -19.40 6.86 -4.63
CA LYS A 135 -18.54 7.17 -3.47
C LYS A 135 -17.24 6.38 -3.51
N SER A 136 -16.15 7.06 -3.15
CA SER A 136 -14.81 6.47 -3.05
C SER A 136 -14.36 6.42 -1.60
N TYR A 137 -13.65 5.35 -1.23
CA TYR A 137 -13.19 5.09 0.13
C TYR A 137 -11.72 4.69 0.10
N ILE A 138 -10.99 5.09 1.13
CA ILE A 138 -9.61 4.65 1.39
C ILE A 138 -9.68 3.67 2.55
N LEU A 139 -9.27 2.43 2.30
CA LEU A 139 -9.43 1.33 3.26
C LEU A 139 -8.11 0.60 3.47
N GLN A 140 -7.92 0.08 4.68
CA GLN A 140 -6.80 -0.80 5.05
C GLN A 140 -7.29 -2.23 5.34
N PRO A 141 -6.40 -3.23 5.42
CA PRO A 141 -6.80 -4.59 5.81
C PRO A 141 -7.50 -4.59 7.18
N GLY A 142 -8.63 -5.27 7.27
CA GLY A 142 -9.53 -5.32 8.43
C GLY A 142 -10.71 -4.35 8.36
N ASP A 143 -10.65 -3.31 7.53
CA ASP A 143 -11.74 -2.33 7.42
C ASP A 143 -12.99 -2.92 6.78
N LYS A 144 -14.16 -2.47 7.26
CA LYS A 144 -15.48 -2.89 6.77
C LYS A 144 -16.29 -1.72 6.21
N VAL A 145 -16.88 -1.89 5.04
CA VAL A 145 -17.78 -0.93 4.40
C VAL A 145 -18.81 -1.64 3.53
N ASN A 146 -20.09 -1.29 3.64
CA ASN A 146 -21.19 -1.87 2.85
C ASN A 146 -21.17 -3.43 2.82
N ASP A 147 -21.02 -4.04 4.00
CA ASP A 147 -20.87 -5.50 4.21
C ASP A 147 -19.63 -6.16 3.58
N LEU A 148 -18.69 -5.36 3.06
CA LEU A 148 -17.42 -5.82 2.53
C LEU A 148 -16.30 -5.57 3.54
N GLU A 149 -15.47 -6.58 3.75
CA GLU A 149 -14.26 -6.50 4.57
C GLU A 149 -13.03 -6.61 3.66
N ILE A 150 -12.08 -5.69 3.80
CA ILE A 150 -10.80 -5.78 3.08
C ILE A 150 -9.90 -6.75 3.84
N CYS A 151 -9.64 -7.94 3.31
CA CYS A 151 -8.83 -8.92 4.02
C CYS A 151 -7.33 -8.73 3.78
N ASN A 152 -6.94 -8.46 2.53
CA ASN A 152 -5.54 -8.33 2.16
C ASN A 152 -5.38 -7.39 0.95
N ILE A 153 -4.29 -6.63 0.96
CA ILE A 153 -3.90 -5.71 -0.12
C ILE A 153 -2.50 -6.10 -0.59
N MET A 154 -2.42 -6.66 -1.78
CA MET A 154 -1.17 -7.01 -2.47
C MET A 154 -0.89 -5.96 -3.55
N ASP A 155 0.31 -5.97 -4.11
CA ASP A 155 0.77 -4.91 -5.02
C ASP A 155 -0.03 -4.82 -6.34
N ASN A 156 -0.69 -5.90 -6.75
CA ASN A 156 -1.50 -5.98 -7.98
C ASN A 156 -2.92 -6.50 -7.76
N ARG A 157 -3.31 -6.82 -6.52
CA ARG A 157 -4.63 -7.38 -6.22
C ARG A 157 -5.09 -7.08 -4.81
N ILE A 158 -6.40 -7.02 -4.62
CA ILE A 158 -7.03 -6.99 -3.30
C ILE A 158 -7.93 -8.21 -3.11
N THR A 159 -8.01 -8.67 -1.87
CA THR A 159 -8.95 -9.69 -1.43
C THR A 159 -10.02 -9.03 -0.57
N VAL A 160 -11.27 -9.17 -0.98
CA VAL A 160 -12.44 -8.61 -0.30
C VAL A 160 -13.37 -9.73 0.12
N LYS A 161 -13.89 -9.69 1.34
CA LYS A 161 -14.81 -10.68 1.89
C LYS A 161 -16.19 -10.09 2.06
N ARG A 162 -17.24 -10.85 1.69
CA ARG A 162 -18.64 -10.55 2.01
C ARG A 162 -19.26 -11.79 2.65
N GLY A 163 -19.58 -11.71 3.94
CA GLY A 163 -20.03 -12.89 4.69
C GLY A 163 -18.97 -14.02 4.68
N LYS A 164 -19.30 -15.17 4.08
CA LYS A 164 -18.40 -16.33 3.94
C LYS A 164 -17.68 -16.40 2.59
N GLN A 165 -17.93 -15.46 1.68
CA GLN A 165 -17.38 -15.46 0.33
C GLN A 165 -16.20 -14.51 0.20
N TYR A 166 -15.20 -14.90 -0.58
CA TYR A 166 -14.02 -14.11 -0.89
C TYR A 166 -14.01 -13.76 -2.38
N PHE A 167 -13.69 -12.51 -2.67
CA PHE A 167 -13.64 -11.94 -4.01
C PHE A 167 -12.27 -11.32 -4.24
N PHE A 168 -11.73 -11.53 -5.44
CA PHE A 168 -10.42 -11.01 -5.82
C PHE A 168 -10.60 -9.95 -6.92
N TYR A 169 -9.90 -8.83 -6.76
CA TYR A 169 -9.88 -7.74 -7.74
C TYR A 169 -8.43 -7.43 -8.07
N GLN A 170 -8.09 -7.58 -9.35
CA GLN A 170 -6.78 -7.27 -9.89
C GLN A 170 -6.80 -5.85 -10.46
N PHE A 171 -5.69 -5.13 -10.30
CA PHE A 171 -5.52 -3.78 -10.83
C PHE A 171 -4.03 -3.57 -11.15
N GLY A 172 -3.72 -2.72 -12.12
CA GLY A 172 -2.34 -2.56 -12.58
C GLY A 172 -1.89 -3.69 -13.50
N GLY A 173 -2.60 -3.86 -14.62
CA GLY A 173 -2.20 -4.69 -15.76
C GLY A 173 -2.82 -4.07 -17.02
N ALA A 174 -2.07 -4.06 -18.11
CA ALA A 174 -2.63 -3.72 -19.41
C ALA A 174 -3.67 -4.79 -19.76
N ASN A 175 -4.95 -4.44 -19.66
CA ASN A 175 -5.96 -5.18 -20.40
C ASN A 175 -5.73 -4.85 -21.88
N ASN A 176 -5.03 -5.76 -22.57
CA ASN A 176 -5.37 -6.08 -23.95
C ASN A 176 -6.62 -6.96 -23.93
#